data_AF-A0A929EEB9-F1
#
_entry.id   AF-A0A929EEB9-F1
#
_cell.length_a   1.000
_cell.length_b   1.000
_cell.length_c   1.000
_cell.angle_alpha   90.00
_cell.angle_beta   90.00
_cell.angle_gamma   90.00
#
_symmetry.space_group_name_H-M   'P 1'
#
loop_
_entity.id
_entity.type
_entity.pdbx_description
1 polymer ?
#
loop_
_entity_poly.entity_id
_entity_poly.type
_entity_poly.pdbx_seq_one_letter_code
_entity_poly.pdbx_strand_id
1 'polypeptide(L)'
;MSLLIDELKKEHGSILDVLDEIKEVDMASPEVWEKFKSIQLGLIEHLQKEDEFIYPVLREAASDRVELRRLLDSVDEDMAAITTKVQDFFEKYPTEATGPQFKEEVDELIATLRNRILNVENLLFIEYELLHE
;
A
#
# COMPACT_ATOMS: atom_id res chain seq x y z
N MET A 1 1.07 21.36 -3.58
CA MET A 1 1.62 19.99 -3.71
C MET A 1 3.12 20.00 -3.56
N SER A 2 3.63 19.26 -2.57
CA SER A 2 5.07 19.15 -2.32
C SER A 2 5.71 18.13 -3.26
N LEU A 3 7.00 18.30 -3.57
CA LEU A 3 7.75 17.35 -4.42
C LEU A 3 7.71 15.92 -3.88
N LEU A 4 7.67 15.76 -2.55
CA LEU A 4 7.55 14.46 -1.88
C LEU A 4 6.21 13.79 -2.16
N ILE A 5 5.09 14.53 -2.05
CA ILE A 5 3.75 13.96 -2.31
C ILE A 5 3.61 13.57 -3.79
N ASP A 6 4.17 14.36 -4.72
CA ASP A 6 4.19 14.00 -6.14
C ASP A 6 4.99 12.72 -6.41
N GLU A 7 6.13 12.54 -5.73
CA GLU A 7 6.94 11.32 -5.81
C GLU A 7 6.17 10.10 -5.29
N LEU A 8 5.57 10.19 -4.10
CA LEU A 8 4.81 9.10 -3.48
C LEU A 8 3.59 8.70 -4.32
N LYS A 9 2.85 9.67 -4.88
CA LYS A 9 1.72 9.39 -5.80
C LYS A 9 2.19 8.72 -7.09
N LYS A 10 3.37 9.06 -7.59
CA LYS A 10 3.95 8.39 -8.77
C LYS A 10 4.32 6.94 -8.48
N GLU A 11 4.84 6.66 -7.29
CA GLU A 11 5.11 5.30 -6.83
C GLU A 11 3.81 4.49 -6.70
N HIS A 12 2.76 5.08 -6.10
CA HIS A 12 1.44 4.47 -6.07
C HIS A 12 0.93 4.12 -7.47
N GLY A 13 1.02 5.05 -8.43
CA GLY A 13 0.64 4.78 -9.82
C GLY A 13 1.40 3.58 -10.40
N SER A 14 2.71 3.51 -10.17
CA SER A 14 3.54 2.39 -10.63
C SER A 14 3.13 1.06 -9.98
N ILE A 15 2.79 1.06 -8.69
CA ILE A 15 2.30 -0.13 -7.98
C ILE A 15 0.94 -0.56 -8.56
N LEU A 16 0.01 0.38 -8.77
CA LEU A 16 -1.31 0.13 -9.31
C LEU A 16 -1.25 -0.46 -10.72
N ASP A 17 -0.36 0.06 -11.57
CA ASP A 17 -0.14 -0.45 -12.93
C ASP A 17 0.27 -1.92 -12.90
N VAL A 18 1.22 -2.31 -12.04
CA VAL A 18 1.64 -3.73 -11.92
C VAL A 18 0.52 -4.60 -11.35
N LEU A 19 -0.29 -4.08 -10.41
CA LEU A 19 -1.45 -4.80 -9.89
C LEU A 19 -2.55 -5.01 -10.95
N ASP A 20 -2.74 -4.06 -11.86
CA ASP A 20 -3.63 -4.22 -13.01
C ASP A 20 -3.06 -5.25 -14.01
N GLU A 21 -1.75 -5.22 -14.29
CA GLU A 21 -1.11 -6.23 -15.13
C GLU A 21 -1.28 -7.65 -14.57
N ILE A 22 -1.17 -7.85 -13.25
CA ILE A 22 -1.40 -9.16 -12.62
C ILE A 22 -2.79 -9.70 -12.92
N LYS A 23 -3.82 -8.84 -13.00
CA LYS A 23 -5.19 -9.27 -13.30
C LYS A 23 -5.40 -9.73 -14.74
N GLU A 24 -4.59 -9.21 -15.66
CA GLU A 24 -4.67 -9.51 -17.09
C GLU A 24 -3.85 -10.74 -17.49
N VAL A 25 -2.87 -11.14 -16.67
CA VAL A 25 -2.05 -12.32 -16.90
C VAL A 25 -2.75 -13.60 -16.42
N ASP A 26 -2.53 -14.72 -17.11
CA ASP A 26 -2.98 -16.02 -16.62
C ASP A 26 -2.31 -16.32 -15.27
N MET A 27 -3.12 -16.52 -14.23
CA MET A 27 -2.68 -16.81 -12.85
C MET A 27 -1.82 -18.09 -12.77
N ALA A 28 -1.82 -18.94 -13.80
CA ALA A 28 -0.93 -20.08 -13.91
C ALA A 28 0.48 -19.75 -14.45
N SER A 29 0.74 -18.50 -14.85
CA SER A 29 2.02 -18.05 -15.40
C SER A 29 3.04 -17.75 -14.29
N PRO A 30 4.30 -18.21 -14.43
CA PRO A 30 5.42 -17.79 -13.57
C PRO A 30 5.61 -16.26 -13.51
N GLU A 31 5.15 -15.54 -14.55
CA GLU A 31 5.23 -14.08 -14.63
C GLU A 31 4.49 -13.39 -13.48
N VAL A 32 3.38 -13.97 -13.00
CA VAL A 32 2.61 -13.42 -11.88
C VAL A 32 3.44 -13.34 -10.61
N TRP A 33 4.29 -14.34 -10.36
CA TRP A 33 5.15 -14.39 -9.19
C TRP A 33 6.27 -13.35 -9.22
N GLU A 34 6.88 -13.15 -10.38
CA GLU A 34 7.91 -12.12 -10.53
C GLU A 34 7.31 -10.71 -10.38
N LYS A 35 6.09 -10.48 -10.89
CA LYS A 35 5.36 -9.22 -10.65
C LYS A 35 5.05 -9.03 -9.15
N PHE A 36 4.65 -10.08 -8.43
CA PHE A 36 4.40 -10.00 -6.98
C PHE A 36 5.65 -9.62 -6.19
N LYS A 37 6.80 -10.24 -6.49
CA LYS A 37 8.08 -9.86 -5.86
C LYS A 37 8.46 -8.41 -6.15
N SER A 38 8.23 -7.96 -7.39
CA SER A 38 8.48 -6.57 -7.77
C SER A 38 7.60 -5.60 -6.99
N ILE A 39 6.30 -5.89 -6.84
CA ILE A 39 5.39 -5.07 -6.03
C ILE A 39 5.81 -5.10 -4.56
N GLN A 40 6.19 -6.27 -4.02
CA GLN A 40 6.61 -6.38 -2.63
C GLN A 40 7.80 -5.47 -2.33
N LEU A 41 8.83 -5.49 -3.19
CA LEU A 41 10.00 -4.63 -3.02
C LEU A 41 9.63 -3.15 -3.13
N GLY A 42 8.88 -2.77 -4.18
CA GLY A 42 8.46 -1.38 -4.38
C GLY A 42 7.58 -0.85 -3.25
N LEU A 43 6.69 -1.69 -2.70
CA LEU A 43 5.84 -1.34 -1.58
C LEU A 43 6.65 -1.16 -0.29
N ILE A 44 7.66 -2.00 -0.03
CA ILE A 44 8.53 -1.84 1.14
C ILE A 44 9.28 -0.51 1.08
N GLU A 45 9.89 -0.19 -0.08
CA GLU A 45 10.62 1.06 -0.26
C GLU A 45 9.69 2.27 -0.12
N HIS A 46 8.48 2.20 -0.68
CA HIS A 46 7.47 3.23 -0.58
C HIS A 46 7.03 3.46 0.88
N LEU A 47 6.69 2.40 1.62
CA LEU A 47 6.27 2.48 3.02
C LEU A 47 7.37 3.07 3.91
N GLN A 48 8.64 2.73 3.66
CA GLN A 48 9.76 3.31 4.39
C GLN A 48 9.85 4.83 4.22
N LYS A 49 9.55 5.36 3.02
CA LYS A 49 9.50 6.82 2.80
C LYS A 49 8.37 7.46 3.57
N GLU A 50 7.19 6.84 3.61
CA GLU A 50 6.07 7.34 4.41
C GLU A 50 6.41 7.37 5.91
N ASP A 51 7.04 6.31 6.42
CA ASP A 51 7.50 6.18 7.81
C ASP A 51 8.58 7.22 8.18
N GLU A 52 9.47 7.54 7.23
CA GLU A 52 10.55 8.50 7.46
C GLU A 52 10.08 9.96 7.37
N PHE A 53 9.20 10.28 6.42
CA PHE A 53 8.91 11.67 6.06
C PHE A 53 7.48 12.14 6.32
N ILE A 54 6.48 11.26 6.27
CA ILE A 54 5.07 11.63 6.38
C ILE A 54 4.55 11.42 7.80
N TYR A 55 4.64 10.18 8.30
CA TYR A 55 4.08 9.83 9.61
C TYR A 55 4.64 10.65 10.78
N PRO A 56 5.94 10.96 10.87
CA PRO A 56 6.48 11.73 12.00
C PRO A 56 5.84 13.12 12.11
N VAL A 57 5.68 13.81 10.97
CA VAL A 57 5.09 15.16 10.93
C VAL A 57 3.62 15.13 11.34
N LEU A 58 2.85 14.17 10.81
CA LEU A 58 1.44 14.03 11.14
C LEU A 58 1.23 13.62 12.60
N ARG A 59 2.05 12.71 13.13
CA ARG A 59 1.97 12.29 14.54
C ARG A 59 2.29 13.42 15.50
N GLU A 60 3.26 14.29 15.17
CA GLU A 60 3.54 15.49 15.95
C GLU A 60 2.32 16.41 15.99
N ALA A 61 1.74 16.72 14.82
CA ALA A 61 0.56 17.57 14.69
C ALA A 61 -0.72 16.96 15.32
N ALA A 62 -0.81 15.64 15.43
CA ALA A 62 -1.95 14.94 16.02
C ALA A 62 -2.04 15.07 17.55
N SER A 63 -0.98 15.55 18.22
CA SER A 63 -0.95 15.75 19.68
C SER A 63 -2.14 16.60 20.16
N ASP A 64 -2.49 17.64 19.40
CA ASP A 64 -3.54 18.59 19.72
C ASP A 64 -4.79 18.47 18.81
N ARG A 65 -4.78 17.54 17.84
CA ARG A 65 -5.85 17.37 16.83
C ARG A 65 -6.47 15.97 16.93
N VAL A 66 -7.63 15.87 17.60
CA VAL A 66 -8.32 14.59 17.85
C VAL A 66 -8.71 13.88 16.55
N GLU A 67 -9.15 14.65 15.55
CA GLU A 67 -9.57 14.14 14.24
C GLU A 67 -8.38 13.56 13.47
N LEU A 68 -7.23 14.24 13.50
CA LEU A 68 -6.01 13.76 12.86
C LEU A 68 -5.48 12.48 13.53
N ARG A 69 -5.56 12.40 14.86
CA ARG A 69 -5.21 11.17 15.58
C ARG A 69 -6.09 10.00 15.16
N ARG A 70 -7.42 10.20 15.06
CA ARG A 70 -8.33 9.13 14.59
C ARG A 70 -8.06 8.71 13.15
N LEU A 71 -7.68 9.65 12.28
CA LEU A 71 -7.26 9.31 10.93
C LEU A 71 -6.00 8.45 10.94
N LEU A 72 -4.98 8.85 11.71
CA LEU A 72 -3.75 8.08 11.86
C LEU A 72 -4.02 6.68 12.41
N ASP A 73 -4.88 6.55 13.41
CA ASP A 73 -5.28 5.25 13.95
C ASP A 73 -5.93 4.37 12.87
N SER A 74 -6.83 4.93 12.05
CA SER A 74 -7.47 4.21 10.95
C SER A 74 -6.49 3.77 9.86
N VAL A 75 -5.52 4.62 9.51
CA VAL A 75 -4.50 4.30 8.50
C VAL A 75 -3.49 3.28 9.06
N ASP A 76 -3.18 3.33 10.36
CA ASP A 76 -2.35 2.34 11.04
C ASP A 76 -3.04 0.97 11.09
N GLU A 77 -4.36 0.91 11.29
CA GLU A 77 -5.16 -0.31 11.19
C GLU A 77 -5.13 -0.90 9.77
N ASP A 78 -5.30 -0.07 8.74
CA ASP A 78 -5.15 -0.48 7.33
C ASP A 78 -3.75 -1.07 7.07
N MET A 79 -2.71 -0.44 7.64
CA MET A 79 -1.32 -0.90 7.55
C MET A 79 -1.08 -2.26 8.22
N ALA A 80 -1.66 -2.47 9.40
CA ALA A 80 -1.57 -3.75 10.09
C ALA A 80 -2.28 -4.86 9.30
N ALA A 81 -3.47 -4.56 8.77
CA ALA A 81 -4.26 -5.51 7.99
C ALA A 81 -3.53 -5.93 6.71
N ILE A 82 -2.92 -4.98 6.00
CA ILE A 82 -2.22 -5.28 4.75
C ILE A 82 -0.91 -6.02 4.99
N THR A 83 -0.16 -5.64 6.03
CA THR A 83 1.08 -6.33 6.40
C THR A 83 0.81 -7.79 6.74
N THR A 84 -0.24 -8.04 7.53
CA THR A 84 -0.68 -9.40 7.90
C THR A 84 -1.08 -10.19 6.66
N LYS A 85 -1.95 -9.63 5.78
CA LYS A 85 -2.38 -10.30 4.54
C LYS A 85 -1.19 -10.63 3.62
N VAL A 86 -0.25 -9.72 3.47
CA VAL A 86 0.98 -9.94 2.68
C VAL A 86 1.79 -11.08 3.28
N GLN A 87 2.07 -11.04 4.58
CA GLN A 87 2.84 -12.08 5.27
C GLN A 87 2.16 -13.46 5.13
N ASP A 88 0.87 -13.55 5.46
CA ASP A 88 0.10 -14.79 5.36
C ASP A 88 0.11 -15.35 3.93
N PHE A 89 -0.01 -14.47 2.92
CA PHE A 89 0.02 -14.86 1.51
C PHE A 89 1.37 -15.48 1.11
N PHE A 90 2.49 -14.82 1.44
CA PHE A 90 3.84 -15.32 1.10
C PHE A 90 4.25 -16.54 1.96
N GLU A 91 3.74 -16.67 3.18
CA GLU A 91 3.95 -17.88 3.99
C GLU A 91 3.18 -19.09 3.43
N LYS A 92 1.95 -18.87 3.00
CA LYS A 92 1.08 -19.91 2.42
C LYS A 92 1.54 -20.36 1.04
N TYR A 93 2.03 -19.42 0.23
CA TYR A 93 2.52 -19.64 -1.11
C TYR A 93 4.01 -19.30 -1.18
N PRO A 94 4.90 -20.17 -0.69
CA PRO A 94 6.35 -19.90 -0.72
C PRO A 94 6.95 -19.98 -2.13
N THR A 95 6.23 -20.57 -3.09
CA THR A 95 6.62 -20.77 -4.49
C THR A 95 5.41 -20.58 -5.41
N GLU A 96 5.62 -20.75 -6.72
CA GLU A 96 4.57 -20.77 -7.73
C GLU A 96 3.35 -21.60 -7.29
N ALA A 97 2.19 -20.93 -7.30
CA ALA A 97 0.92 -21.47 -6.88
C ALA A 97 -0.14 -21.09 -7.93
N THR A 98 -1.13 -21.95 -8.12
CA THR A 98 -2.18 -21.76 -9.11
C THR A 98 -3.51 -22.27 -8.57
N GLY A 99 -4.61 -21.88 -9.20
CA GLY A 99 -5.94 -22.38 -8.91
C GLY A 99 -6.89 -21.34 -8.31
N PRO A 100 -8.17 -21.71 -8.11
CA PRO A 100 -9.22 -20.75 -7.76
C PRO A 100 -8.96 -20.02 -6.44
N GLN A 101 -8.54 -20.75 -5.40
CA GLN A 101 -8.24 -20.15 -4.09
C GLN A 101 -7.06 -19.17 -4.15
N PHE A 102 -6.01 -19.52 -4.88
CA PHE A 102 -4.86 -18.62 -5.06
C PHE A 102 -5.31 -17.32 -5.75
N LYS A 103 -6.12 -17.44 -6.81
CA LYS A 103 -6.68 -16.28 -7.51
C LYS A 103 -7.55 -15.41 -6.58
N GLU A 104 -8.44 -16.00 -5.80
CA GLU A 104 -9.28 -15.27 -4.84
C GLU A 104 -8.42 -14.47 -3.84
N GLU A 105 -7.38 -15.08 -3.30
CA GLU A 105 -6.48 -14.42 -2.35
C GLU A 105 -5.62 -13.33 -2.99
N VAL A 106 -5.20 -13.52 -4.25
CA VAL A 106 -4.59 -12.46 -5.07
C VAL A 106 -5.54 -11.27 -5.25
N ASP A 107 -6.80 -11.54 -5.63
CA ASP A 107 -7.80 -10.49 -5.84
C ASP A 107 -8.09 -9.72 -4.54
N GLU A 108 -8.18 -10.41 -3.40
CA GLU A 108 -8.31 -9.80 -2.08
C GLU A 108 -7.12 -8.93 -1.70
N LEU A 109 -5.90 -9.40 -1.96
CA LEU A 109 -4.67 -8.66 -1.67
C LEU A 109 -4.60 -7.38 -2.51
N ILE A 110 -4.89 -7.48 -3.82
CA ILE A 110 -4.96 -6.31 -4.71
C ILE A 110 -6.02 -5.32 -4.22
N ALA A 111 -7.20 -5.79 -3.83
CA ALA A 111 -8.26 -4.91 -3.31
C ALA A 111 -7.84 -4.19 -2.03
N THR A 112 -7.15 -4.88 -1.12
CA THR A 112 -6.63 -4.30 0.12
C THR A 112 -5.58 -3.23 -0.16
N LEU A 113 -4.63 -3.50 -1.07
CA LEU A 113 -3.61 -2.53 -1.52
C LEU A 113 -4.23 -1.28 -2.14
N ARG A 114 -5.23 -1.43 -3.01
CA ARG A 114 -5.92 -0.30 -3.63
C ARG A 114 -6.63 0.58 -2.62
N ASN A 115 -7.35 -0.02 -1.68
CA ASN A 115 -8.06 0.74 -0.65
C ASN A 115 -7.08 1.54 0.22
N ARG A 116 -5.96 0.93 0.59
CA ARG A 116 -4.90 1.61 1.34
C ARG A 116 -4.36 2.83 0.58
N ILE A 117 -3.97 2.66 -0.69
CA ILE A 117 -3.46 3.75 -1.54
C ILE A 117 -4.48 4.88 -1.62
N LEU A 118 -5.76 4.55 -1.85
CA LEU A 118 -6.82 5.55 -1.91
C LEU A 118 -7.01 6.29 -0.58
N ASN A 119 -6.96 5.60 0.55
CA ASN A 119 -7.10 6.23 1.87
C ASN A 119 -5.92 7.15 2.17
N VAL A 120 -4.70 6.73 1.86
CA VAL A 120 -3.50 7.54 2.05
C VAL A 120 -3.54 8.80 1.18
N GLU A 121 -3.83 8.66 -0.12
CA GLU A 121 -3.83 9.83 -1.01
C GLU A 121 -4.96 10.82 -0.71
N ASN A 122 -6.16 10.33 -0.39
CA ASN A 122 -7.33 11.18 -0.22
C ASN A 122 -7.52 11.70 1.21
N LEU A 123 -6.80 11.14 2.19
CA LEU A 123 -6.94 11.55 3.59
C LEU A 123 -5.58 11.98 4.15
N LEU A 124 -4.61 11.08 4.17
CA LEU A 124 -3.32 11.31 4.84
C LEU A 124 -2.51 12.41 4.14
N PHE A 125 -2.39 12.36 2.82
CA PHE A 125 -1.62 13.34 2.05
C PHE A 125 -2.25 14.72 2.08
N ILE A 126 -3.59 14.82 2.10
CA ILE A 126 -4.29 16.10 2.25
C ILE A 126 -3.93 16.75 3.59
N GLU A 127 -3.98 15.99 4.69
CA GLU A 127 -3.60 16.50 6.01
C GLU A 127 -2.13 16.92 6.07
N TYR A 128 -1.24 16.18 5.41
CA TYR A 128 0.16 16.53 5.33
C TYR A 128 0.38 17.85 4.58
N GLU A 129 -0.29 18.05 3.44
CA GLU A 129 -0.19 19.28 2.67
C GLU A 129 -0.70 20.49 3.45
N LEU A 130 -1.82 20.36 4.17
CA LEU A 130 -2.40 21.43 5.00
C LEU A 130 -1.46 21.91 6.12
N LEU A 131 -0.53 21.08 6.59
CA LEU A 131 0.48 21.48 7.58
C LEU A 131 1.68 22.23 6.98
N HIS A 132 1.82 22.21 5.64
CA HIS A 132 2.94 22.80 4.91
C HIS A 132 2.52 23.97 4.00
N GLU A 133 1.26 24.42 4.09
CA GLU A 133 0.77 25.69 3.52
C GLU A 133 1.01 26.87 4.47
#